data_AF-D6A171-F1
#
_entry.id   AF-D6A171-F1
#
_cell.length_a   1.000
_cell.length_b   1.000
_cell.length_c   1.000
_cell.angle_alpha   90.00
_cell.angle_beta   90.00
_cell.angle_gamma   90.00
#
_symmetry.space_group_name_H-M   'P 1'
#
loop_
_entity.id
_entity.type
_entity.pdbx_description
1 polymer ?
#
loop_
_entity_poly.entity_id
_entity_poly.type
_entity_poly.pdbx_seq_one_letter_code
_entity_poly.pdbx_strand_id
1 'polypeptide(L)'
;MGPRYDHRVRHPRSASGWTMAVFGVLAAALGAVGLVSPAAQLSMLGLAVPGGRGSGDHTSAFVTASSMAALNMGVYYVLAALADWRAFFRWTVPFRLLTCAVFTVAVIGGRAPEAFIGVGVWEGLGAVATGVALRYERRATGAGTARDRAGTAVPR
;
A
#
# COMPACT_ATOMS: atom_id res chain seq x y z
N MET A 1 -24.36 -34.13 -9.94
CA MET A 1 -23.13 -33.99 -9.13
C MET A 1 -22.55 -32.61 -9.43
N GLY A 2 -22.99 -31.58 -8.69
CA GLY A 2 -22.61 -30.19 -8.97
C GLY A 2 -21.19 -29.88 -8.44
N PRO A 3 -20.42 -29.00 -9.09
CA PRO A 3 -19.12 -28.60 -8.59
C PRO A 3 -19.28 -27.92 -7.22
N ARG A 4 -18.63 -28.48 -6.20
CA ARG A 4 -18.47 -27.80 -4.91
C ARG A 4 -17.57 -26.60 -5.16
N TYR A 5 -18.15 -25.40 -5.17
CA TYR A 5 -17.39 -24.17 -5.09
C TYR A 5 -16.79 -24.10 -3.68
N ASP A 6 -15.57 -24.61 -3.56
CA ASP A 6 -14.76 -24.47 -2.37
C ASP A 6 -14.43 -22.97 -2.23
N HIS A 7 -15.23 -22.24 -1.44
CA HIS A 7 -14.94 -20.87 -1.03
C HIS A 7 -13.76 -20.89 -0.05
N ARG A 8 -12.59 -21.35 -0.53
CA ARG A 8 -11.34 -21.15 0.20
C ARG A 8 -11.09 -19.66 0.20
N VAL A 9 -11.27 -19.04 1.36
CA VAL A 9 -10.73 -17.72 1.65
C VAL A 9 -9.26 -17.78 1.28
N ARG A 10 -8.90 -17.14 0.16
CA ARG A 10 -7.52 -17.09 -0.28
C ARG A 10 -6.82 -16.20 0.72
N HIS A 11 -5.73 -16.68 1.31
CA HIS A 11 -4.85 -15.87 2.13
C HIS A 11 -3.58 -15.57 1.32
N PRO A 12 -2.90 -14.43 1.56
CA PRO A 12 -1.64 -14.12 0.90
C PRO A 12 -0.63 -15.25 1.13
N ARG A 13 -0.02 -15.72 0.04
CA ARG A 13 0.90 -16.87 0.06
C ARG A 13 2.37 -16.49 0.22
N SER A 14 2.68 -15.19 0.13
CA SER A 14 4.03 -14.65 0.09
C SER A 14 4.21 -13.55 1.15
N ALA A 15 5.45 -13.33 1.60
CA ALA A 15 5.77 -12.28 2.58
C ALA A 15 5.47 -10.89 2.01
N SER A 16 5.77 -10.69 0.72
CA SER A 16 5.40 -9.48 -0.01
C SER A 16 3.87 -9.31 -0.12
N GLY A 17 3.13 -10.40 -0.36
CA GLY A 17 1.66 -10.40 -0.31
C GLY A 17 1.10 -9.97 1.04
N TRP A 18 1.69 -10.43 2.15
CA TRP A 18 1.28 -10.00 3.49
C TRP A 18 1.52 -8.52 3.75
N THR A 19 2.68 -7.99 3.33
CA THR A 19 2.93 -6.54 3.44
C THR A 19 1.87 -5.74 2.68
N MET A 20 1.48 -6.18 1.48
CA MET A 20 0.45 -5.50 0.68
C MET A 20 -0.94 -5.62 1.27
N ALA A 21 -1.29 -6.76 1.85
CA ALA A 21 -2.57 -6.94 2.52
C ALA A 21 -2.70 -5.97 3.69
N VAL A 22 -1.66 -5.84 4.53
CA VAL A 22 -1.67 -4.89 5.66
C VAL A 22 -1.79 -3.45 5.17
N PHE A 23 -0.97 -3.04 4.21
CA PHE A 23 -1.07 -1.68 3.64
C PHE A 23 -2.44 -1.43 3.00
N GLY A 24 -2.97 -2.40 2.28
CA GLY A 24 -4.27 -2.30 1.63
C GLY A 24 -5.42 -2.17 2.63
N VAL A 25 -5.43 -2.99 3.69
CA VAL A 25 -6.44 -2.92 4.75
C VAL A 25 -6.37 -1.58 5.48
N LEU A 26 -5.17 -1.10 5.83
CA LEU A 26 -5.00 0.20 6.46
C LEU A 26 -5.50 1.33 5.56
N ALA A 27 -5.11 1.35 4.29
CA ALA A 27 -5.56 2.37 3.33
C ALA A 27 -7.09 2.34 3.13
N ALA A 28 -7.68 1.15 3.06
CA ALA A 28 -9.12 0.98 2.96
C ALA A 28 -9.85 1.49 4.21
N ALA A 29 -9.36 1.14 5.41
CA ALA A 29 -9.94 1.58 6.66
C ALA A 29 -9.87 3.10 6.82
N LEU A 30 -8.70 3.71 6.55
CA LEU A 30 -8.56 5.17 6.59
C LEU A 30 -9.45 5.83 5.53
N GLY A 31 -9.49 5.32 4.30
CA GLY A 31 -10.39 5.85 3.27
C GLY A 31 -11.87 5.77 3.66
N ALA A 32 -12.30 4.67 4.30
CA ALA A 32 -13.65 4.55 4.82
C ALA A 32 -13.94 5.54 5.95
N VAL A 33 -12.99 5.74 6.88
CA VAL A 33 -13.09 6.75 7.95
C VAL A 33 -13.27 8.14 7.36
N GLY A 34 -12.52 8.52 6.32
CA GLY A 34 -12.66 9.83 5.68
C GLY A 34 -13.98 10.05 4.97
N LEU A 35 -14.59 8.99 4.43
CA LEU A 35 -15.92 9.06 3.83
C LEU A 35 -17.04 9.18 4.88
N VAL A 36 -16.90 8.50 6.02
CA VAL A 36 -17.90 8.52 7.10
C VAL A 36 -17.75 9.77 7.98
N SER A 37 -16.52 10.15 8.29
CA SER A 37 -16.18 11.28 9.17
C SER A 37 -14.95 12.05 8.67
N PRO A 38 -15.14 12.95 7.69
CA PRO A 38 -14.07 13.83 7.18
C PRO A 38 -13.38 14.63 8.28
N ALA A 39 -14.14 15.07 9.30
CA ALA A 39 -13.61 15.84 10.42
C ALA A 39 -12.65 15.00 11.29
N ALA A 40 -12.97 13.74 11.56
CA ALA A 40 -12.06 12.84 12.29
C ALA A 40 -10.76 12.62 11.52
N GLN A 41 -10.83 12.49 10.18
CA GLN A 41 -9.64 12.33 9.35
C GLN A 41 -8.76 13.58 9.34
N LEU A 42 -9.36 14.78 9.25
CA LEU A 42 -8.61 16.04 9.35
C LEU A 42 -7.90 16.16 10.70
N SER A 43 -8.59 15.84 11.81
CA SER A 43 -8.00 15.85 13.15
C SER A 43 -6.85 14.86 13.31
N MET A 44 -6.94 13.65 12.74
CA MET A 44 -5.83 12.67 12.75
C MET A 44 -4.59 13.18 12.01
N LEU A 45 -4.79 13.98 10.96
CA LEU A 45 -3.71 14.61 10.21
C LEU A 45 -3.19 15.90 10.87
N GLY A 46 -3.75 16.30 12.03
CA GLY A 46 -3.42 17.54 12.72
C GLY A 46 -3.91 18.80 11.98
N LEU A 47 -4.87 18.65 11.07
CA LEU A 47 -5.43 19.73 10.28
C LEU A 47 -6.67 20.32 10.97
N ALA A 48 -6.83 21.63 10.88
CA ALA A 48 -7.99 22.32 11.43
C ALA A 48 -9.28 21.84 10.73
N VAL A 49 -10.31 21.53 11.51
CA VAL A 49 -11.64 21.24 11.00
C VAL A 49 -12.32 22.59 10.68
N PRO A 50 -12.70 22.88 9.42
CA PRO A 50 -13.32 24.15 9.09
C PRO A 50 -14.67 24.29 9.81
N GLY A 51 -14.83 25.34 10.62
CA GLY A 51 -16.07 25.60 11.37
C GLY A 51 -17.15 26.30 10.56
N GLY A 52 -16.77 27.21 9.67
CA GLY A 52 -17.70 27.99 8.84
C GLY A 52 -17.40 27.83 7.35
N ARG A 53 -18.40 27.39 6.57
CA ARG A 53 -18.27 27.14 5.13
C ARG A 53 -18.45 28.44 4.36
N GLY A 54 -17.35 29.10 4.00
CA GLY A 54 -17.37 30.13 2.96
C GLY A 54 -17.59 29.50 1.57
N SER A 55 -18.08 30.26 0.60
CA SER A 55 -18.35 29.79 -0.77
C SER A 55 -17.11 29.27 -1.53
N GLY A 56 -15.90 29.51 -1.01
CA GLY A 56 -14.64 28.99 -1.54
C GLY A 56 -14.06 27.78 -0.79
N ASP A 57 -14.71 27.27 0.26
CA ASP A 57 -14.17 26.14 1.03
C ASP A 57 -14.49 24.81 0.35
N HIS A 58 -13.50 24.29 -0.39
CA HIS A 58 -13.57 23.01 -1.10
C HIS A 58 -12.97 21.84 -0.28
N THR A 59 -12.59 22.08 0.98
CA THR A 59 -11.88 21.10 1.81
C THR A 59 -12.65 19.79 1.93
N SER A 60 -13.97 19.85 2.13
CA SER A 60 -14.83 18.67 2.24
C SER A 60 -14.87 17.85 0.94
N ALA A 61 -14.90 18.50 -0.22
CA ALA A 61 -14.86 17.84 -1.52
C ALA A 61 -13.51 17.15 -1.74
N PHE A 62 -12.40 17.83 -1.45
CA PHE A 62 -11.06 17.25 -1.56
C PHE A 62 -10.84 16.10 -0.58
N VAL A 63 -11.30 16.21 0.67
CA VAL A 63 -11.21 15.12 1.66
C VAL A 63 -12.04 13.93 1.20
N THR A 64 -13.28 14.14 0.73
CA THR A 64 -14.13 13.06 0.19
C THR A 64 -13.46 12.37 -0.99
N ALA A 65 -12.99 13.13 -1.99
CA ALA A 65 -12.33 12.59 -3.17
C ALA A 65 -11.05 11.81 -2.83
N SER A 66 -10.21 12.37 -1.95
CA SER A 66 -8.96 11.73 -1.50
C SER A 66 -9.24 10.47 -0.70
N SER A 67 -10.29 10.47 0.12
CA SER A 67 -10.69 9.30 0.93
C SER A 67 -11.23 8.18 0.06
N MET A 68 -12.02 8.50 -0.96
CA MET A 68 -12.48 7.52 -1.95
C MET A 68 -11.31 6.92 -2.74
N ALA A 69 -10.33 7.75 -3.14
CA ALA A 69 -9.13 7.29 -3.82
C ALA A 69 -8.29 6.34 -2.94
N ALA A 70 -8.13 6.67 -1.65
CA ALA A 70 -7.46 5.81 -0.68
C ALA A 70 -8.19 4.47 -0.48
N LEU A 71 -9.52 4.51 -0.37
CA LEU A 71 -10.35 3.31 -0.25
C LEU A 71 -10.16 2.39 -1.46
N ASN A 72 -10.25 2.94 -2.68
CA ASN A 72 -10.08 2.18 -3.92
C ASN A 72 -8.69 1.53 -4.00
N MET A 73 -7.63 2.30 -3.71
CA MET A 73 -6.28 1.76 -3.70
C MET A 73 -6.08 0.68 -2.64
N GLY A 74 -6.68 0.85 -1.46
CA GLY A 74 -6.66 -0.16 -0.40
C GLY A 74 -7.28 -1.48 -0.85
N VAL A 75 -8.45 -1.42 -1.49
CA VAL A 75 -9.12 -2.59 -2.06
C VAL A 75 -8.27 -3.25 -3.14
N TYR A 76 -7.67 -2.48 -4.06
CA TYR A 76 -6.78 -3.04 -5.09
C TYR A 76 -5.56 -3.74 -4.49
N TYR A 77 -4.99 -3.20 -3.42
CA TYR A 77 -3.82 -3.81 -2.75
C TYR A 77 -4.20 -5.14 -2.08
N VAL A 78 -5.37 -5.20 -1.43
CA VAL A 78 -5.89 -6.45 -0.86
C VAL A 78 -6.13 -7.47 -1.97
N LEU A 79 -6.84 -7.10 -3.04
CA LEU A 79 -7.12 -8.03 -4.16
C LEU A 79 -5.82 -8.52 -4.82
N ALA A 80 -4.83 -7.63 -5.02
CA ALA A 80 -3.53 -8.00 -5.55
C ALA A 80 -2.76 -8.94 -4.61
N ALA A 81 -2.85 -8.73 -3.29
CA ALA A 81 -2.28 -9.63 -2.29
C ALA A 81 -2.92 -11.02 -2.31
N LEU A 82 -4.25 -11.09 -2.44
CA LEU A 82 -5.00 -12.34 -2.55
C LEU A 82 -4.73 -13.09 -3.86
N ALA A 83 -4.45 -12.35 -4.94
CA ALA A 83 -4.06 -12.89 -6.23
C ALA A 83 -2.55 -13.21 -6.35
N ASP A 84 -1.75 -12.89 -5.33
CA ASP A 84 -0.28 -12.97 -5.33
C ASP A 84 0.36 -12.30 -6.57
N TRP A 85 -0.17 -11.12 -6.94
CA TRP A 85 0.26 -10.43 -8.17
C TRP A 85 1.60 -9.70 -7.97
N ARG A 86 2.68 -10.47 -8.03
CA ARG A 86 4.06 -9.98 -7.76
C ARG A 86 4.53 -8.83 -8.67
N ALA A 87 4.05 -8.76 -9.91
CA ALA A 87 4.37 -7.64 -10.80
C ALA A 87 3.82 -6.31 -10.25
N PHE A 88 2.62 -6.33 -9.68
CA PHE A 88 2.04 -5.18 -9.00
C PHE A 88 2.87 -4.77 -7.78
N PHE A 89 3.30 -5.74 -6.95
CA PHE A 89 4.11 -5.44 -5.77
C PHE A 89 5.42 -4.74 -6.13
N ARG A 90 6.07 -5.14 -7.22
CA ARG A 90 7.29 -4.49 -7.71
C ARG A 90 7.06 -3.04 -8.11
N TRP A 91 5.91 -2.71 -8.69
CA TRP A 91 5.56 -1.35 -9.07
C TRP A 91 5.20 -0.47 -7.87
N THR A 92 4.70 -1.04 -6.78
CA THR A 92 4.43 -0.23 -5.58
C THR A 92 5.70 0.41 -5.01
N VAL A 93 6.86 -0.27 -5.07
CA VAL A 93 8.11 0.25 -4.50
C VAL A 93 8.50 1.62 -5.08
N PRO A 94 8.63 1.82 -6.41
CA PRO A 94 8.93 3.13 -6.97
C PRO A 94 7.83 4.15 -6.71
N PHE A 95 6.55 3.77 -6.73
CA PHE A 95 5.46 4.71 -6.43
C PHE A 95 5.52 5.21 -4.99
N ARG A 96 5.83 4.35 -4.01
CA ARG A 96 5.96 4.75 -2.61
C ARG A 96 7.20 5.61 -2.36
N LEU A 97 8.30 5.33 -3.05
CA LEU A 97 9.46 6.20 -3.04
C LEU A 97 9.15 7.57 -3.68
N LEU A 98 8.37 7.59 -4.76
CA LEU A 98 7.91 8.84 -5.37
C LEU A 98 7.03 9.64 -4.39
N THR A 99 6.07 9.00 -3.72
CA THR A 99 5.24 9.63 -2.68
C THR A 99 6.10 10.19 -1.55
N CYS A 100 7.08 9.42 -1.06
CA CYS A 100 8.06 9.88 -0.06
C CYS A 100 8.81 11.12 -0.54
N ALA A 101 9.33 11.11 -1.77
CA ALA A 101 10.07 12.24 -2.33
C ALA A 101 9.18 13.48 -2.48
N VAL A 102 7.96 13.33 -3.02
CA VAL A 102 7.02 14.44 -3.23
C VAL A 102 6.64 15.09 -1.90
N PHE A 103 6.29 14.33 -0.87
CA PHE A 103 5.96 14.92 0.43
C PHE A 103 7.16 15.58 1.10
N THR A 104 8.34 14.96 1.02
CA THR A 104 9.58 15.55 1.57
C THR A 104 9.90 16.88 0.90
N VAL A 105 9.86 16.93 -0.44
CA VAL A 105 10.12 18.16 -1.21
C VAL A 105 9.03 19.21 -0.97
N ALA A 106 7.77 18.81 -0.83
CA ALA A 106 6.68 19.73 -0.53
C ALA A 106 6.85 20.42 0.83
N VAL A 107 7.30 19.68 1.85
CA VAL A 107 7.59 20.24 3.17
C VAL A 107 8.81 21.14 3.14
N ILE A 108 9.94 20.68 2.57
CA ILE A 108 11.16 21.48 2.46
C ILE A 108 10.90 22.78 1.68
N GLY A 109 10.05 22.71 0.65
CA GLY A 109 9.63 23.87 -0.14
C GLY A 109 8.56 24.75 0.50
N GLY A 110 8.14 24.50 1.74
CA GLY A 110 7.14 25.29 2.46
C GLY A 110 5.71 25.18 1.93
N ARG A 111 5.42 24.20 1.07
CA ARG A 111 4.09 24.00 0.46
C ARG A 111 3.17 23.08 1.25
N ALA A 112 3.72 22.34 2.22
CA ALA A 112 2.99 21.38 3.04
C ALA A 112 3.42 21.46 4.52
N PRO A 113 2.53 21.14 5.47
CA PRO A 113 2.86 21.06 6.90
C PRO A 113 3.95 20.02 7.21
N GLU A 114 4.77 20.26 8.23
CA GLU A 114 5.87 19.37 8.63
C GLU A 114 5.41 17.94 8.97
N ALA A 115 4.17 17.78 9.43
CA ALA A 115 3.56 16.47 9.70
C ALA A 115 3.62 15.51 8.48
N PHE A 116 3.67 16.05 7.25
CA PHE A 116 3.79 15.25 6.03
C PHE A 116 5.17 14.59 5.85
N ILE A 117 6.21 15.00 6.58
CA ILE A 117 7.47 14.24 6.65
C ILE A 117 7.22 12.86 7.26
N GLY A 118 6.35 12.76 8.28
CA GLY A 118 5.97 11.48 8.86
C GLY A 118 5.36 10.53 7.83
N VAL A 119 4.49 11.07 6.96
CA VAL A 119 3.92 10.32 5.82
C VAL A 119 5.00 9.90 4.84
N GLY A 120 5.94 10.79 4.51
CA GLY A 120 7.05 10.48 3.61
C GLY A 120 7.93 9.34 4.14
N VAL A 121 8.33 9.42 5.42
CA VAL A 121 9.11 8.38 6.10
C VAL A 121 8.36 7.05 6.13
N TRP A 122 7.06 7.08 6.44
CA TRP A 122 6.21 5.88 6.43
C TRP A 122 6.18 5.19 5.06
N GLU A 123 5.98 5.97 4.00
CA GLU A 123 5.99 5.46 2.63
C GLU A 123 7.36 4.91 2.22
N GLY A 124 8.45 5.57 2.62
CA GLY A 124 9.81 5.09 2.41
C GLY A 124 10.08 3.77 3.12
N LEU A 125 9.72 3.65 4.40
CA LEU A 125 9.84 2.41 5.17
C LEU A 125 9.02 1.27 4.55
N GLY A 126 7.80 1.56 4.11
CA GLY A 126 6.95 0.61 3.43
C GLY A 126 7.51 0.15 2.07
N ALA A 127 8.15 1.05 1.32
CA ALA A 127 8.85 0.70 0.08
C ALA A 127 10.05 -0.24 0.35
N VAL A 128 10.83 0.07 1.39
CA VAL A 128 11.97 -0.77 1.81
C VAL A 128 11.49 -2.14 2.25
N ALA A 129 10.47 -2.24 3.10
CA ALA A 129 9.93 -3.51 3.57
C ALA A 129 9.47 -4.42 2.41
N THR A 130 8.67 -3.87 1.48
CA THR A 130 8.23 -4.60 0.28
C THR A 130 9.40 -4.99 -0.61
N GLY A 131 10.34 -4.08 -0.87
CA GLY A 131 11.51 -4.33 -1.71
C GLY A 131 12.41 -5.42 -1.15
N VAL A 132 12.62 -5.42 0.17
CA VAL A 132 13.38 -6.45 0.90
C VAL A 132 12.67 -7.79 0.81
N ALA A 133 11.35 -7.86 1.04
CA ALA A 133 10.57 -9.08 0.91
C ALA A 133 10.68 -9.68 -0.50
N LEU A 134 10.52 -8.86 -1.55
CA LEU A 134 10.67 -9.29 -2.95
C LEU A 134 12.09 -9.79 -3.24
N ARG A 135 13.13 -9.16 -2.66
CA ARG A 135 14.52 -9.59 -2.86
C ARG A 135 14.80 -10.95 -2.21
N TYR A 136 14.27 -11.19 -1.01
CA TYR A 136 14.38 -12.49 -0.34
C TYR A 136 13.67 -13.59 -1.12
N GLU A 137 12.45 -13.33 -1.59
CA GLU A 137 11.68 -14.31 -2.39
C GLU A 137 12.41 -14.70 -3.69
N ARG A 138 12.99 -13.72 -4.41
CA ARG A 138 13.79 -14.00 -5.62
C ARG A 138 15.01 -14.87 -5.33
N ARG A 139 15.70 -14.66 -4.20
CA ARG A 139 16.86 -15.45 -3.79
C ARG A 139 16.47 -16.89 -3.42
N ALA A 140 15.35 -17.06 -2.71
CA ALA A 140 14.85 -18.38 -2.33
C ALA A 140 14.48 -19.22 -3.56
N THR A 141 13.80 -18.63 -4.55
CA THR A 141 13.47 -19.33 -5.80
C THR A 141 14.73 -19.69 -6.61
N GLY A 142 15.69 -18.76 -6.72
CA GLY A 142 16.94 -19.02 -7.45
C GLY A 142 17.82 -20.12 -6.81
N ALA A 143 17.87 -20.18 -5.48
CA ALA A 143 18.57 -21.24 -4.75
C ALA A 143 17.93 -22.63 -4.95
N GLY A 144 16.59 -22.69 -5.01
CA GLY A 144 15.87 -23.93 -5.32
C GLY A 144 16.18 -24.45 -6.73
N THR A 145 16.15 -23.58 -7.74
CA THR A 145 16.47 -23.97 -9.13
C THR A 145 17.93 -24.43 -9.30
N ALA A 146 18.87 -23.83 -8.57
CA ALA A 146 20.28 -24.26 -8.61
C ALA A 146 20.47 -25.65 -7.98
N ARG A 147 19.74 -25.94 -6.90
CA ARG A 147 19.79 -27.25 -6.21
C ARG A 147 19.20 -28.38 -7.05
N ASP A 148 18.08 -28.14 -7.75
CA ASP A 148 17.48 -29.13 -8.67
C ASP A 148 18.41 -29.49 -9.83
N ARG A 149 19.06 -28.49 -10.46
CA ARG A 149 20.02 -28.73 -11.55
C ARG A 149 21.22 -29.55 -11.10
N ALA A 150 21.74 -29.30 -9.91
CA ALA A 150 22.83 -30.07 -9.33
C ALA A 150 22.41 -31.52 -9.00
N GLY A 151 21.16 -31.74 -8.58
CA GLY A 151 20.62 -33.08 -8.33
C GLY A 151 20.35 -33.90 -9.59
N THR A 152 20.06 -33.26 -10.72
CA THR A 152 19.90 -33.93 -12.02
C THR A 152 21.21 -34.30 -12.72
N ALA A 153 22.34 -33.72 -12.28
CA ALA A 153 23.66 -34.03 -12.79
C ALA A 153 24.25 -35.26 -12.06
N VAL A 154 23.56 -36.41 -12.12
CA VAL A 154 24.16 -37.69 -11.74
C VAL A 154 24.90 -38.24 -12.96
N PRO A 155 26.23 -38.50 -12.89
CA PRO A 155 26.97 -39.08 -14.00
C PRO A 155 26.47 -40.50 -14.26
N ARG A 156 26.22 -40.83 -15.54
CA ARG A 156 26.01 -42.20 -16.01
C ARG A 156 27.33 -42.93 -16.15
#